data_AF-A0A2A2IWI9-F1
#
_entry.id   AF-A0A2A2IWI9-F1
#
_cell.length_a   1.000
_cell.length_b   1.000
_cell.length_c   1.000
_cell.angle_alpha   90.00
_cell.angle_beta   90.00
_cell.angle_gamma   90.00
#
_symmetry.space_group_name_H-M   'P 1'
#
loop_
_entity.id
_entity.type
_entity.pdbx_description
1 polymer ?
#
loop_
_entity_poly.entity_id
_entity_poly.type
_entity_poly.pdbx_seq_one_letter_code
_entity_poly.pdbx_strand_id
1 'polypeptide(L)'
;MIPVPNPTGLLLVSLLVLLAWLALTAFAGLLLSLAWPRPRHYWRQHPWRAAIFSLLLLLLTLPGLLIQHELRQIEAEQSARQAALHPILSEPLTLGELTLPAGSRVTLNTLEPLDWQEQPQAHGLQSVKEAELSEPIRVLGLSIDALDLPPSHYFSRVRLAGEQWLEGWRCAAGEWAEFAREIEAQYQPSQWRWKHCRLAAGNQRVGLDWPAGSLVERERFGWRLRAAENSELNLNGLLLRSLEMSLNNEGELLAWNATLARPLILGEWQHAAGTRIRQDQPGQWLFTPQLKEPSRHAGNGRQVGNAEQLRQRTADGYLLDIQTNPWPDTFIWD
;
A
#
# COMPACT_ATOMS: atom_id res chain seq x y z
N MET A 1 -3.12 26.67 -8.59
CA MET A 1 -1.76 26.82 -8.04
C MET A 1 -1.84 26.60 -6.55
N ILE A 2 -1.34 25.49 -6.02
CA ILE A 2 -1.20 25.31 -4.57
C ILE A 2 -0.15 26.35 -4.14
N PRO A 3 -0.48 27.32 -3.26
CA PRO A 3 0.53 28.26 -2.78
C PRO A 3 1.54 27.45 -1.98
N VAL A 4 2.72 27.23 -2.57
CA VAL A 4 3.86 26.71 -1.83
C VAL A 4 4.18 27.77 -0.78
N PRO A 5 4.08 27.45 0.53
CA PRO A 5 4.34 28.43 1.56
C PRO A 5 5.77 28.96 1.37
N ASN A 6 5.93 30.27 1.27
CA ASN A 6 7.25 30.88 1.16
C ASN A 6 8.08 30.43 2.38
N PRO A 7 9.21 29.75 2.21
CA PRO A 7 9.98 29.18 3.32
C PRO A 7 10.41 30.24 4.34
N THR A 8 10.60 31.49 3.91
CA THR A 8 10.91 32.61 4.81
C THR A 8 9.72 33.00 5.70
N GLY A 9 8.49 32.90 5.18
CA GLY A 9 7.27 33.16 5.95
C GLY A 9 7.06 32.13 7.06
N LEU A 10 7.29 30.85 6.76
CA LEU A 10 7.22 29.78 7.77
C LEU A 10 8.26 29.97 8.88
N LEU A 11 9.50 30.32 8.52
CA LEU A 11 10.57 30.58 9.49
C LEU A 11 10.28 31.79 10.39
N LEU A 12 9.71 32.86 9.84
CA LEU A 12 9.30 34.04 10.60
C LEU A 12 8.15 33.71 11.57
N VAL A 13 7.14 32.97 11.12
CA VAL A 13 6.04 32.52 11.98
C VAL A 13 6.56 31.61 13.10
N SER A 14 7.44 30.65 12.79
CA SER A 14 8.03 29.78 13.82
C SER A 14 8.89 30.55 14.82
N LEU A 15 9.66 31.54 14.36
CA LEU A 15 10.46 32.40 15.23
C LEU A 15 9.57 33.24 16.16
N LEU A 16 8.48 33.82 15.64
CA LEU A 16 7.51 34.58 16.43
C LEU A 16 6.83 33.71 17.50
N VAL A 17 6.44 32.48 17.16
CA VAL A 17 5.86 31.54 18.13
C VAL A 17 6.88 31.17 19.20
N LEU A 18 8.14 30.92 18.84
CA LEU A 18 9.21 30.60 19.79
C LEU A 18 9.51 31.78 20.73
N LEU A 19 9.61 33.00 20.18
CA LEU A 19 9.77 34.22 20.97
C LEU A 19 8.60 34.46 21.92
N ALA A 20 7.37 34.17 21.48
CA ALA A 20 6.19 34.26 22.34
C ALA A 20 6.23 33.26 23.50
N TRP A 21 6.67 32.02 23.28
CA TRP A 21 6.87 31.02 24.34
C TRP A 21 7.97 31.43 25.33
N LEU A 22 9.09 31.95 24.84
CA LEU A 22 10.16 32.48 25.69
C LEU A 22 9.69 33.69 26.50
N ALA A 23 8.92 34.58 25.90
CA ALA A 23 8.35 35.73 26.60
C ALA A 23 7.28 35.31 27.62
N LEU A 24 6.47 34.29 27.33
CA LEU A 24 5.48 33.75 28.25
C LEU A 24 6.14 33.12 29.48
N THR A 25 7.21 32.34 29.28
CA THR A 25 7.97 31.74 30.38
C THR A 25 8.71 32.80 31.21
N ALA A 26 9.28 33.83 30.57
CA ALA A 26 9.87 34.98 31.26
C ALA A 26 8.81 35.79 32.04
N PHE A 27 7.61 35.95 31.49
CA PHE A 27 6.50 36.64 32.16
C PHE A 27 5.99 35.85 33.38
N ALA A 28 5.84 34.53 33.24
CA ALA A 28 5.52 33.65 34.37
C ALA A 28 6.61 33.70 35.46
N GLY A 29 7.88 33.69 35.07
CA GLY A 29 9.02 33.86 35.98
C GLY A 29 9.00 35.21 36.70
N LEU A 30 8.65 36.30 36.01
CA LEU A 30 8.50 37.63 36.59
C LEU A 30 7.34 37.66 37.62
N LEU A 31 6.19 37.07 37.29
CA LEU A 31 5.07 36.92 38.23
C LEU A 31 5.44 36.10 39.48
N LEU A 32 6.15 34.98 39.30
CA LEU A 32 6.70 34.17 40.41
C LEU A 32 7.68 34.97 41.27
N SER A 33 8.53 35.79 40.65
CA SER A 33 9.48 36.65 41.37
C SER A 33 8.80 37.78 42.17
N LEU A 34 7.61 38.22 41.77
CA LEU A 34 6.81 39.18 42.53
C LEU A 34 6.08 38.52 43.70
N ALA A 35 5.79 37.22 43.61
CA ALA A 35 5.20 36.41 44.68
C ALA A 35 6.20 36.01 45.78
N TRP A 36 7.50 35.92 45.47
CA TRP A 36 8.53 35.48 46.42
C TRP A 36 9.15 36.64 47.22
N PRO A 37 9.33 36.54 48.56
CA PRO A 37 9.73 37.66 49.42
C PRO A 37 11.10 38.30 49.11
N ARG A 38 12.09 37.52 48.64
CA ARG A 38 13.46 37.99 48.35
C ARG A 38 13.54 38.87 47.08
N PRO A 39 13.09 38.40 45.90
CA PRO A 39 13.09 39.22 44.67
C PRO A 39 12.05 40.34 44.66
N ARG A 40 10.96 40.22 45.43
CA ARG A 40 9.91 41.26 45.53
C ARG A 40 10.42 42.62 45.98
N HIS A 41 11.44 42.66 46.83
CA HIS A 41 11.99 43.92 47.34
C HIS A 41 12.70 44.74 46.25
N TYR A 42 13.38 44.07 45.32
CA TYR A 42 14.09 44.69 44.19
C TYR A 42 13.11 45.34 43.20
N TRP A 43 12.05 44.63 42.83
CA TRP A 43 11.06 45.14 41.87
C TRP A 43 10.19 46.27 42.44
N ARG A 44 9.90 46.25 43.75
CA ARG A 44 9.18 47.34 44.43
C ARG A 44 9.97 48.64 44.51
N GLN A 45 11.30 48.59 44.51
CA GLN A 45 12.16 49.78 44.50
C GLN A 45 12.21 50.46 43.13
N HIS A 46 11.90 49.74 42.05
CA HIS A 46 11.91 50.26 40.68
C HIS A 46 10.65 49.86 39.90
N PRO A 47 9.45 50.35 40.29
CA PRO A 47 8.17 49.93 39.69
C PRO A 47 8.07 50.26 38.19
N TRP A 48 8.71 51.35 37.75
CA TRP A 48 8.85 51.72 36.34
C TRP A 48 9.54 50.63 35.51
N ARG A 49 10.61 50.01 36.03
CA ARG A 49 11.34 48.96 35.29
C ARG A 49 10.49 47.70 35.16
N ALA A 50 9.77 47.33 36.22
CA ALA A 50 8.81 46.23 36.18
C ALA A 50 7.69 46.49 35.16
N ALA A 51 7.17 47.71 35.08
CA ALA A 51 6.14 48.10 34.13
C ALA A 51 6.63 47.99 32.67
N ILE A 52 7.83 48.48 32.36
CA ILE A 52 8.41 48.39 31.02
C ILE A 52 8.68 46.93 30.62
N PHE A 53 9.28 46.13 31.50
CA PHE A 53 9.53 44.72 31.22
C PHE A 53 8.23 43.95 31.00
N SER A 54 7.20 44.21 31.81
CA SER A 54 5.89 43.60 31.65
C SER A 54 5.23 43.99 30.32
N LEU A 55 5.32 45.27 29.94
CA LEU A 55 4.78 45.75 28.67
C LEU A 55 5.49 45.11 27.46
N LEU A 56 6.81 44.98 27.52
CA LEU A 56 7.60 44.37 26.45
C LEU A 56 7.29 42.88 26.30
N LEU A 57 7.17 42.15 27.41
CA LEU A 57 6.78 40.74 27.40
C LEU A 57 5.34 40.55 26.90
N LEU A 58 4.42 41.45 27.27
CA LEU A 58 3.05 41.45 26.75
C LEU A 58 3.04 41.67 25.22
N LEU A 59 3.81 42.65 24.73
CA LEU A 59 3.92 42.95 23.30
C LEU A 59 4.47 41.76 22.49
N LEU A 60 5.39 40.98 23.07
CA LEU A 60 5.99 39.82 22.42
C LEU A 60 5.11 38.56 22.49
N THR A 61 4.28 38.41 23.53
CA THR A 61 3.40 37.25 23.72
C THR A 61 2.09 37.34 22.94
N LEU A 62 1.50 38.54 22.86
CA LEU A 62 0.21 38.76 22.21
C LEU A 62 0.12 38.23 20.76
N PRO A 63 1.06 38.53 19.84
CA PRO A 63 0.97 38.04 18.46
C PRO A 63 1.10 36.51 18.38
N GLY A 64 1.93 35.88 19.22
CA GLY A 64 2.06 34.43 19.24
C GLY A 64 0.79 33.72 19.76
N LEU A 65 0.11 34.31 20.75
CA LEU A 65 -1.18 33.82 21.24
C LEU A 65 -2.29 33.93 20.18
N LEU A 66 -2.34 35.05 19.44
CA LEU A 66 -3.29 35.21 18.33
C LEU A 66 -3.06 34.17 17.23
N ILE A 67 -1.80 33.98 16.79
CA ILE A 67 -1.45 32.95 15.80
C ILE A 67 -1.86 31.55 16.28
N GLN A 68 -1.61 31.22 17.55
CA GLN A 68 -2.01 29.95 18.14
C GLN A 68 -3.53 29.76 18.16
N HIS A 69 -4.28 30.82 18.45
CA HIS A 69 -5.74 30.77 18.41
C HIS A 69 -6.27 30.50 17.00
N GLU A 70 -5.77 31.21 16.00
CA GLU A 70 -6.12 31.00 14.58
C GLU A 70 -5.77 29.57 14.12
N LEU A 71 -4.58 29.07 14.45
CA LEU A 71 -4.18 27.70 14.10
C LEU A 71 -5.12 26.65 14.71
N ARG A 72 -5.52 26.83 15.97
CA ARG A 72 -6.49 25.92 16.61
C ARG A 72 -7.86 25.98 15.96
N GLN A 73 -8.32 27.15 15.50
CA GLN A 73 -9.57 27.26 14.77
C GLN A 73 -9.50 26.53 13.43
N ILE A 74 -8.39 26.70 12.69
CA ILE A 74 -8.16 25.99 11.44
C ILE A 74 -8.13 24.47 11.67
N GLU A 75 -7.43 24.00 12.70
CA GLU A 75 -7.39 22.58 13.07
C GLU A 75 -8.79 22.05 13.48
N ALA A 76 -9.56 22.84 14.22
CA ALA A 76 -10.93 22.49 14.59
C ALA A 76 -11.85 22.39 13.36
N GLU A 77 -11.74 23.33 12.42
CA GLU A 77 -12.50 23.28 11.17
C GLU A 77 -12.08 22.11 10.28
N GLN A 78 -10.78 21.86 10.15
CA GLN A 78 -10.26 20.73 9.38
C GLN A 78 -10.69 19.39 9.98
N SER A 79 -10.62 19.24 11.30
CA SER A 79 -11.07 18.01 11.97
C SER A 79 -12.58 17.81 11.86
N ALA A 80 -13.37 18.88 11.93
CA ALA A 80 -14.82 18.82 11.69
C ALA A 80 -15.14 18.41 10.25
N ARG A 81 -14.43 18.96 9.25
CA ARG A 81 -14.58 18.58 7.84
C ARG A 81 -14.18 17.13 7.59
N GLN A 82 -13.06 16.69 8.16
CA GLN A 82 -12.63 15.30 8.08
C GLN A 82 -13.66 14.36 8.72
N ALA A 83 -14.18 14.70 9.90
CA ALA A 83 -15.22 13.90 10.55
C ALA A 83 -16.51 13.80 9.70
N ALA A 84 -16.88 14.89 9.02
CA ALA A 84 -18.04 14.91 8.13
C ALA A 84 -17.87 14.04 6.86
N LEU A 85 -16.62 13.72 6.46
CA LEU A 85 -16.33 12.78 5.38
C LEU A 85 -16.46 11.31 5.80
N HIS A 86 -16.59 11.02 7.10
CA HIS A 86 -16.71 9.65 7.62
C HIS A 86 -18.02 9.40 8.41
N PRO A 87 -19.21 9.63 7.81
CA PRO A 87 -20.46 9.43 8.51
C PRO A 87 -20.80 7.93 8.70
N ILE A 88 -21.63 7.65 9.70
CA ILE A 88 -22.28 6.35 9.91
C ILE A 88 -23.70 6.46 9.35
N LEU A 89 -24.11 5.50 8.53
CA LEU A 89 -25.44 5.48 7.93
C LEU A 89 -26.51 5.24 9.00
N SER A 90 -27.50 6.13 9.10
CA SER A 90 -28.68 5.92 9.96
C SER A 90 -29.72 5.01 9.30
N GLU A 91 -29.79 5.05 7.97
CA GLU A 91 -30.74 4.31 7.15
C GLU A 91 -29.99 3.58 6.03
N PRO A 92 -30.56 2.51 5.45
CA PRO A 92 -29.97 1.85 4.30
C PRO A 92 -29.79 2.83 3.13
N LEU A 93 -28.60 2.82 2.53
CA LEU A 93 -28.25 3.70 1.41
C LEU A 93 -28.13 2.88 0.14
N THR A 94 -28.91 3.24 -0.89
CA THR A 94 -28.82 2.59 -2.21
C THR A 94 -28.07 3.50 -3.18
N LEU A 95 -26.99 2.98 -3.78
CA LEU A 95 -26.17 3.62 -4.80
C LEU A 95 -26.13 2.69 -6.01
N GLY A 96 -26.83 3.05 -7.10
CA GLY A 96 -26.93 2.19 -8.28
C GLY A 96 -27.52 0.81 -7.91
N GLU A 97 -26.73 -0.24 -8.09
CA GLU A 97 -27.11 -1.62 -7.74
C GLU A 97 -26.60 -2.05 -6.35
N LEU A 98 -25.85 -1.19 -5.64
CA LEU A 98 -25.35 -1.45 -4.30
C LEU A 98 -26.33 -0.92 -3.24
N THR A 99 -26.69 -1.78 -2.28
CA THR A 99 -27.46 -1.38 -1.10
C THR A 99 -26.61 -1.59 0.14
N LEU A 100 -26.20 -0.49 0.77
CA LEU A 100 -25.44 -0.47 2.02
C LEU A 100 -26.42 -0.51 3.20
N PRO A 101 -26.21 -1.38 4.20
CA PRO A 101 -27.09 -1.48 5.35
C PRO A 101 -26.89 -0.29 6.32
N ALA A 102 -27.93 -0.03 7.12
CA ALA A 102 -27.83 0.93 8.21
C ALA A 102 -26.74 0.52 9.22
N GLY A 103 -26.08 1.51 9.81
CA GLY A 103 -24.94 1.31 10.70
C GLY A 103 -23.58 1.16 10.01
N SER A 104 -23.54 1.07 8.68
CA SER A 104 -22.28 1.04 7.93
C SER A 104 -21.53 2.37 8.05
N ARG A 105 -20.21 2.31 8.19
CA ARG A 105 -19.34 3.48 8.17
C ARG A 105 -18.88 3.73 6.75
N VAL A 106 -19.21 4.88 6.18
CA VAL A 106 -18.81 5.22 4.82
C VAL A 106 -17.75 6.30 4.83
N THR A 107 -16.84 6.25 3.86
CA THR A 107 -15.92 7.35 3.57
C THR A 107 -16.36 8.01 2.28
N LEU A 108 -16.60 9.31 2.35
CA LEU A 108 -17.00 10.14 1.22
C LEU A 108 -15.77 10.72 0.53
N ASN A 109 -15.88 10.97 -0.77
CA ASN A 109 -14.84 11.66 -1.53
C ASN A 109 -14.86 13.16 -1.26
N THR A 110 -16.05 13.74 -1.20
CA THR A 110 -16.27 15.19 -1.09
C THR A 110 -17.69 15.49 -0.60
N LEU A 111 -17.82 16.59 0.14
CA LEU A 111 -19.12 17.14 0.56
C LEU A 111 -19.59 18.23 -0.42
N GLU A 112 -18.68 18.74 -1.24
CA GLU A 112 -18.87 19.88 -2.11
C GLU A 112 -19.47 19.45 -3.47
N PRO A 113 -20.53 20.13 -3.94
CA PRO A 113 -21.20 19.78 -5.20
C PRO A 113 -20.40 20.12 -6.46
N LEU A 114 -19.39 20.98 -6.33
CA LEU A 114 -18.54 21.43 -7.43
C LEU A 114 -17.11 21.01 -7.18
N ASP A 115 -16.43 20.58 -8.23
CA ASP A 115 -15.00 20.27 -8.18
C ASP A 115 -14.13 21.54 -8.25
N TRP A 116 -12.81 21.37 -8.28
CA TRP A 116 -11.86 22.47 -8.37
C TRP A 116 -11.88 23.22 -9.72
N GLN A 117 -12.55 22.67 -10.74
CA GLN A 117 -12.80 23.28 -12.04
C GLN A 117 -14.21 23.89 -12.13
N GLU A 118 -14.93 23.98 -11.01
CA GLU A 118 -16.33 24.43 -10.95
C GLU A 118 -17.29 23.55 -11.75
N GLN A 119 -16.94 22.28 -11.97
CA GLN A 119 -17.80 21.30 -12.62
C GLN A 119 -18.65 20.55 -11.60
N PRO A 120 -19.91 20.22 -11.92
CA PRO A 120 -20.76 19.39 -11.05
C PRO A 120 -20.15 18.01 -10.79
N GLN A 121 -20.14 17.58 -9.53
CA GLN A 121 -19.69 16.24 -9.11
C GLN A 121 -20.66 15.58 -8.13
N ALA A 122 -20.57 14.27 -8.01
CA ALA A 122 -21.27 13.54 -6.95
C ALA A 122 -20.72 13.99 -5.59
N HIS A 123 -21.61 14.29 -4.65
CA HIS A 123 -21.28 14.87 -3.34
C HIS A 123 -22.12 14.24 -2.23
N GLY A 124 -21.67 14.40 -0.98
CA GLY A 124 -22.34 13.83 0.18
C GLY A 124 -22.42 12.30 0.07
N LEU A 125 -23.57 11.71 0.40
CA LEU A 125 -23.76 10.25 0.35
C LEU A 125 -23.65 9.65 -1.06
N GLN A 126 -23.71 10.45 -2.13
CA GLN A 126 -23.52 9.97 -3.50
C GLN A 126 -22.04 9.87 -3.89
N SER A 127 -21.13 10.40 -3.05
CA SER A 127 -19.67 10.39 -3.27
C SER A 127 -18.95 9.31 -2.46
N VAL A 128 -19.65 8.25 -2.05
CA VAL A 128 -19.07 7.15 -1.28
C VAL A 128 -17.94 6.49 -2.08
N LYS A 129 -16.73 6.54 -1.53
CA LYS A 129 -15.55 5.89 -2.09
C LYS A 129 -15.10 4.66 -1.29
N GLU A 130 -15.55 4.51 -0.06
CA GLU A 130 -15.24 3.35 0.77
C GLU A 130 -16.42 3.10 1.72
N ALA A 131 -16.67 1.84 2.08
CA ALA A 131 -17.66 1.48 3.08
C ALA A 131 -17.20 0.27 3.89
N GLU A 132 -17.21 0.41 5.21
CA GLU A 132 -17.11 -0.67 6.19
C GLU A 132 -18.54 -1.02 6.64
N LEU A 133 -18.97 -2.25 6.34
CA LEU A 133 -20.37 -2.66 6.49
C LEU A 133 -20.66 -3.10 7.92
N SER A 134 -21.82 -2.73 8.45
CA SER A 134 -22.28 -3.19 9.77
C SER A 134 -22.59 -4.68 9.79
N GLU A 135 -23.01 -5.23 8.66
CA GLU A 135 -23.29 -6.64 8.43
C GLU A 135 -22.86 -7.06 7.02
N PRO A 136 -22.43 -8.32 6.80
CA PRO A 136 -22.04 -8.76 5.47
C PRO A 136 -23.20 -8.76 4.48
N ILE A 137 -22.99 -8.19 3.30
CA ILE A 137 -23.97 -8.19 2.19
C ILE A 137 -23.51 -9.10 1.05
N ARG A 138 -24.41 -9.38 0.10
CA ARG A 138 -24.07 -10.10 -1.13
C ARG A 138 -23.89 -9.16 -2.31
N VAL A 139 -22.71 -9.19 -2.93
CA VAL A 139 -22.38 -8.47 -4.17
C VAL A 139 -21.73 -9.46 -5.13
N LEU A 140 -22.21 -9.57 -6.37
CA LEU A 140 -21.71 -10.54 -7.36
C LEU A 140 -21.74 -12.00 -6.86
N GLY A 141 -22.70 -12.34 -6.00
CA GLY A 141 -22.80 -13.65 -5.35
C GLY A 141 -21.81 -13.85 -4.18
N LEU A 142 -20.90 -12.91 -3.94
CA LEU A 142 -19.91 -12.94 -2.87
C LEU A 142 -20.46 -12.26 -1.61
N SER A 143 -20.20 -12.86 -0.45
CA SER A 143 -20.42 -12.24 0.86
C SER A 143 -19.23 -11.33 1.19
N ILE A 144 -19.51 -10.06 1.41
CA ILE A 144 -18.49 -9.02 1.60
C ILE A 144 -18.78 -8.22 2.87
N ASP A 145 -17.73 -7.70 3.51
CA ASP A 145 -17.82 -6.89 4.73
C ASP A 145 -17.26 -5.46 4.54
N ALA A 146 -16.55 -5.20 3.45
CA ALA A 146 -16.13 -3.86 3.06
C ALA A 146 -16.07 -3.66 1.53
N LEU A 147 -16.16 -2.40 1.12
CA LEU A 147 -16.11 -1.93 -0.27
C LEU A 147 -15.10 -0.79 -0.41
N ASP A 148 -14.35 -0.79 -1.51
CA ASP A 148 -13.52 0.32 -1.95
C ASP A 148 -13.83 0.63 -3.42
N LEU A 149 -14.31 1.85 -3.65
CA LEU A 149 -14.95 2.35 -4.86
C LEU A 149 -14.29 3.67 -5.30
N PRO A 150 -13.02 3.66 -5.72
CA PRO A 150 -12.31 4.88 -6.05
C PRO A 150 -12.91 5.57 -7.31
N PRO A 151 -13.42 6.82 -7.21
CA PRO A 151 -14.28 7.43 -8.24
C PRO A 151 -13.58 7.76 -9.57
N SER A 152 -12.25 7.82 -9.61
CA SER A 152 -11.47 8.15 -10.82
C SER A 152 -10.54 7.02 -11.26
N HIS A 153 -10.85 5.79 -10.87
CA HIS A 153 -10.05 4.62 -11.17
C HIS A 153 -10.89 3.53 -11.84
N TYR A 154 -10.25 2.74 -12.71
CA TYR A 154 -10.86 1.64 -13.47
C TYR A 154 -10.98 0.34 -12.67
N PHE A 155 -11.09 0.44 -11.34
CA PHE A 155 -11.21 -0.72 -10.46
C PHE A 155 -12.10 -0.44 -9.23
N SER A 156 -12.69 -1.50 -8.71
CA SER A 156 -13.32 -1.56 -7.38
C SER A 156 -12.73 -2.75 -6.63
N ARG A 157 -12.70 -2.67 -5.30
CA ARG A 157 -12.30 -3.79 -4.45
C ARG A 157 -13.42 -4.11 -3.48
N VAL A 158 -13.58 -5.39 -3.18
CA VAL A 158 -14.48 -5.88 -2.13
C VAL A 158 -13.66 -6.71 -1.17
N ARG A 159 -13.89 -6.55 0.13
CA ARG A 159 -13.26 -7.40 1.15
C ARG A 159 -14.18 -8.58 1.43
N LEU A 160 -13.63 -9.79 1.34
CA LEU A 160 -14.41 -11.01 1.47
C LEU A 160 -14.69 -11.29 2.96
N ALA A 161 -15.96 -11.42 3.35
CA ALA A 161 -16.34 -11.71 4.73
C ALA A 161 -15.94 -13.14 5.18
N GLY A 162 -15.72 -14.04 4.22
CA GLY A 162 -15.32 -15.42 4.42
C GLY A 162 -14.63 -15.99 3.19
N GLU A 163 -14.02 -17.17 3.33
CA GLU A 163 -13.40 -17.87 2.22
C GLU A 163 -14.44 -18.30 1.19
N GLN A 164 -14.23 -17.92 -0.06
CA GLN A 164 -15.24 -18.08 -1.11
C GLN A 164 -14.60 -18.46 -2.44
N TRP A 165 -15.39 -19.16 -3.26
CA TRP A 165 -14.99 -19.54 -4.61
C TRP A 165 -15.31 -18.42 -5.60
N LEU A 166 -14.31 -18.00 -6.36
CA LEU A 166 -14.42 -16.99 -7.41
C LEU A 166 -13.76 -17.53 -8.68
N GLU A 167 -14.56 -17.73 -9.72
CA GLU A 167 -14.15 -18.34 -11.01
C GLU A 167 -13.22 -19.57 -10.87
N GLY A 168 -13.52 -20.47 -9.93
CA GLY A 168 -12.77 -21.71 -9.74
C GLY A 168 -11.52 -21.59 -8.85
N TRP A 169 -11.31 -20.46 -8.20
CA TRP A 169 -10.26 -20.22 -7.21
C TRP A 169 -10.86 -19.95 -5.83
N ARG A 170 -10.26 -20.51 -4.78
CA ARG A 170 -10.69 -20.26 -3.40
C ARG A 170 -9.93 -19.05 -2.86
N CYS A 171 -10.60 -17.91 -2.77
CA CYS A 171 -10.03 -16.67 -2.24
C CYS A 171 -10.13 -16.63 -0.70
N ALA A 172 -9.16 -15.99 -0.05
CA ALA A 172 -9.06 -15.91 1.40
C ALA A 172 -10.08 -14.93 2.03
N ALA A 173 -10.53 -15.26 3.25
CA ALA A 173 -11.34 -14.37 4.07
C ALA A 173 -10.52 -13.15 4.53
N GLY A 174 -11.16 -11.99 4.67
CA GLY A 174 -10.54 -10.73 5.10
C GLY A 174 -9.64 -10.09 4.05
N GLU A 175 -9.43 -10.74 2.92
CA GLU A 175 -8.62 -10.24 1.81
C GLU A 175 -9.47 -9.50 0.77
N TRP A 176 -8.83 -8.59 0.05
CA TRP A 176 -9.46 -7.82 -1.02
C TRP A 176 -9.45 -8.60 -2.32
N ALA A 177 -10.62 -8.73 -2.93
CA ALA A 177 -10.77 -9.12 -4.34
C ALA A 177 -10.96 -7.86 -5.18
N GLU A 178 -10.13 -7.69 -6.21
CA GLU A 178 -10.19 -6.55 -7.13
C GLU A 178 -10.94 -6.90 -8.39
N PHE A 179 -11.72 -5.95 -8.87
CA PHE A 179 -12.50 -6.02 -10.09
C PHE A 179 -12.18 -4.83 -10.98
N ALA A 180 -11.96 -5.08 -12.27
CA ALA A 180 -11.88 -4.05 -13.29
C ALA A 180 -13.29 -3.54 -13.64
N ARG A 181 -13.40 -2.25 -13.91
CA ARG A 181 -14.65 -1.59 -14.33
C ARG A 181 -14.37 -0.28 -15.05
N GLU A 182 -15.38 0.25 -15.74
CA GLU A 182 -15.36 1.64 -16.19
C GLU A 182 -15.62 2.62 -15.03
N ILE A 183 -15.31 3.90 -15.23
CA ILE A 183 -15.48 4.94 -14.22
C ILE A 183 -16.96 5.11 -13.86
N GLU A 184 -17.85 5.14 -14.85
CA GLU A 184 -19.30 5.33 -14.72
C GLU A 184 -19.99 4.12 -14.07
N ALA A 185 -19.33 2.96 -14.09
CA ALA A 185 -19.82 1.71 -13.50
C ALA A 185 -19.44 1.56 -12.02
N GLN A 186 -18.99 2.63 -11.34
CA GLN A 186 -18.57 2.62 -9.94
C GLN A 186 -19.58 1.94 -9.00
N TYR A 187 -20.89 2.15 -9.23
CA TYR A 187 -21.96 1.60 -8.39
C TYR A 187 -22.77 0.49 -9.09
N GLN A 188 -22.21 -0.13 -10.13
CA GLN A 188 -22.87 -1.17 -10.93
C GLN A 188 -22.02 -2.45 -10.96
N PRO A 189 -21.98 -3.23 -9.86
CA PRO A 189 -21.29 -4.51 -9.79
C PRO A 189 -21.56 -5.46 -10.95
N SER A 190 -22.74 -5.43 -11.57
CA SER A 190 -23.06 -6.25 -12.74
C SER A 190 -22.10 -6.05 -13.92
N GLN A 191 -21.45 -4.89 -14.00
CA GLN A 191 -20.48 -4.52 -15.04
C GLN A 191 -19.03 -4.77 -14.62
N TRP A 192 -18.79 -5.17 -13.37
CA TRP A 192 -17.45 -5.42 -12.86
C TRP A 192 -16.92 -6.76 -13.36
N ARG A 193 -15.63 -6.80 -13.68
CA ARG A 193 -14.93 -7.99 -14.15
C ARG A 193 -13.87 -8.37 -13.15
N TRP A 194 -13.89 -9.62 -12.68
CA TRP A 194 -12.90 -10.06 -11.71
C TRP A 194 -11.48 -9.93 -12.29
N LYS A 195 -10.56 -9.40 -11.48
CA LYS A 195 -9.18 -9.17 -11.86
C LYS A 195 -8.22 -9.98 -11.00
N HIS A 196 -8.27 -9.90 -9.68
CA HIS A 196 -7.37 -10.70 -8.83
C HIS A 196 -7.91 -10.89 -7.41
N CYS A 197 -7.38 -11.88 -6.70
CA CYS A 197 -7.60 -12.07 -5.26
C CYS A 197 -6.40 -12.80 -4.63
N ARG A 198 -6.24 -12.67 -3.31
CA ARG A 198 -5.35 -13.57 -2.55
C ARG A 198 -6.05 -14.89 -2.27
N LEU A 199 -5.32 -15.98 -2.47
CA LEU A 199 -5.78 -17.35 -2.33
C LEU A 199 -5.84 -17.77 -0.85
N ALA A 200 -6.88 -18.52 -0.51
CA ALA A 200 -6.93 -19.34 0.70
C ALA A 200 -6.06 -20.60 0.52
N ALA A 201 -5.91 -21.38 1.59
CA ALA A 201 -5.28 -22.70 1.50
C ALA A 201 -6.13 -23.70 0.67
N GLY A 202 -5.48 -24.74 0.13
CA GLY A 202 -6.14 -25.85 -0.56
C GLY A 202 -6.43 -25.62 -2.05
N ASN A 203 -5.78 -24.62 -2.67
CA ASN A 203 -5.83 -24.43 -4.11
C ASN A 203 -4.79 -25.33 -4.79
N GLN A 204 -5.22 -26.43 -5.41
CA GLN A 204 -4.33 -27.38 -6.09
C GLN A 204 -4.40 -27.25 -7.61
N ARG A 205 -3.27 -26.91 -8.26
CA ARG A 205 -3.14 -26.78 -9.72
C ARG A 205 -1.75 -27.16 -10.19
N VAL A 206 -1.65 -27.81 -11.35
CA VAL A 206 -0.37 -28.22 -11.96
C VAL A 206 0.52 -29.02 -10.99
N GLY A 207 -0.09 -29.87 -10.17
CA GLY A 207 0.62 -30.69 -9.17
C GLY A 207 1.20 -29.92 -7.98
N LEU A 208 0.88 -28.63 -7.82
CA LEU A 208 1.28 -27.80 -6.69
C LEU A 208 0.07 -27.50 -5.79
N ASP A 209 0.31 -27.51 -4.49
CA ASP A 209 -0.58 -26.88 -3.51
C ASP A 209 -0.12 -25.44 -3.30
N TRP A 210 -0.95 -24.49 -3.72
CA TRP A 210 -0.61 -23.08 -3.64
C TRP A 210 -0.78 -22.57 -2.21
N PRO A 211 0.26 -21.94 -1.63
CA PRO A 211 0.20 -21.48 -0.25
C PRO A 211 -0.84 -20.37 -0.11
N ALA A 212 -1.49 -20.32 1.06
CA ALA A 212 -2.37 -19.22 1.40
C ALA A 212 -1.63 -17.88 1.29
N GLY A 213 -2.31 -16.84 0.82
CA GLY A 213 -1.72 -15.54 0.52
C GLY A 213 -1.09 -15.42 -0.88
N SER A 214 -1.02 -16.51 -1.65
CA SER A 214 -0.64 -16.44 -3.07
C SER A 214 -1.63 -15.56 -3.84
N LEU A 215 -1.17 -14.82 -4.82
CA LEU A 215 -2.01 -13.96 -5.64
C LEU A 215 -2.40 -14.68 -6.93
N VAL A 216 -3.68 -14.74 -7.25
CA VAL A 216 -4.16 -15.13 -8.58
C VAL A 216 -4.71 -13.89 -9.30
N GLU A 217 -4.30 -13.69 -10.54
CA GLU A 217 -4.69 -12.57 -11.40
C GLU A 217 -5.18 -13.08 -12.76
N ARG A 218 -6.27 -12.50 -13.24
CA ARG A 218 -6.82 -12.74 -14.57
C ARG A 218 -5.94 -12.07 -15.60
N GLU A 219 -5.54 -12.85 -16.60
CA GLU A 219 -4.90 -12.37 -17.81
C GLU A 219 -5.85 -12.50 -19.02
N ARG A 220 -5.45 -11.89 -20.14
CA ARG A 220 -6.21 -11.98 -21.41
C ARG A 220 -6.47 -13.44 -21.85
N PHE A 221 -5.54 -14.35 -21.58
CA PHE A 221 -5.59 -15.73 -22.05
C PHE A 221 -5.59 -16.78 -20.92
N GLY A 222 -5.91 -16.38 -19.68
CA GLY A 222 -5.99 -17.30 -18.56
C GLY A 222 -5.64 -16.64 -17.23
N TRP A 223 -4.73 -17.24 -16.49
CA TRP A 223 -4.43 -16.89 -15.10
C TRP A 223 -2.94 -16.71 -14.87
N ARG A 224 -2.57 -15.74 -14.05
CA ARG A 224 -1.24 -15.59 -13.48
C ARG A 224 -1.31 -15.86 -11.99
N LEU A 225 -0.49 -16.77 -11.51
CA LEU A 225 -0.32 -17.06 -10.10
C LEU A 225 1.04 -16.59 -9.65
N ARG A 226 1.07 -15.94 -8.49
CA ARG A 226 2.30 -15.53 -7.80
C ARG A 226 2.27 -16.11 -6.40
N ALA A 227 3.29 -16.87 -6.06
CA ALA A 227 3.43 -17.47 -4.74
C ALA A 227 3.46 -16.39 -3.66
N ALA A 228 2.91 -16.73 -2.48
CA ALA A 228 2.99 -15.86 -1.31
C ALA A 228 4.47 -15.54 -0.98
N GLU A 229 4.72 -14.34 -0.48
CA GLU A 229 6.04 -13.97 0.01
C GLU A 229 6.50 -14.92 1.12
N ASN A 230 7.79 -15.24 1.13
CA ASN A 230 8.40 -16.15 2.11
C ASN A 230 7.83 -17.58 2.13
N SER A 231 7.15 -18.01 1.06
CA SER A 231 6.74 -19.40 0.88
C SER A 231 7.82 -20.21 0.14
N GLU A 232 8.13 -21.41 0.64
CA GLU A 232 8.93 -22.39 -0.08
C GLU A 232 8.00 -23.34 -0.84
N LEU A 233 8.17 -23.45 -2.15
CA LEU A 233 7.38 -24.32 -3.03
C LEU A 233 8.29 -25.38 -3.65
N ASN A 234 7.79 -26.61 -3.78
CA ASN A 234 8.51 -27.68 -4.48
C ASN A 234 7.85 -27.95 -5.84
N LEU A 235 8.52 -27.55 -6.93
CA LEU A 235 8.09 -27.84 -8.30
C LEU A 235 9.06 -28.81 -8.96
N ASN A 236 8.64 -30.05 -9.19
CA ASN A 236 9.45 -31.09 -9.85
C ASN A 236 10.83 -31.29 -9.19
N GLY A 237 10.90 -31.24 -7.86
CA GLY A 237 12.15 -31.38 -7.09
C GLY A 237 12.94 -30.08 -6.90
N LEU A 238 12.48 -28.97 -7.50
CA LEU A 238 13.07 -27.65 -7.29
C LEU A 238 12.44 -27.01 -6.05
N LEU A 239 13.27 -26.68 -5.06
CA LEU A 239 12.83 -25.87 -3.92
C LEU A 239 12.95 -24.38 -4.28
N LEU A 240 11.82 -23.69 -4.34
CA LEU A 240 11.67 -22.34 -4.86
C LEU A 240 11.26 -21.36 -3.77
N ARG A 241 11.88 -20.18 -3.73
CA ARG A 241 11.52 -19.06 -2.81
C ARG A 241 10.50 -18.09 -3.42
N SER A 242 10.36 -18.15 -4.74
CA SER A 242 9.38 -17.38 -5.51
C SER A 242 8.98 -18.22 -6.70
N LEU A 243 7.70 -18.20 -7.05
CA LEU A 243 7.17 -18.86 -8.24
C LEU A 243 6.09 -17.96 -8.83
N GLU A 244 6.22 -17.65 -10.12
CA GLU A 244 5.19 -17.06 -10.94
C GLU A 244 4.84 -18.05 -12.05
N MET A 245 3.55 -18.31 -12.23
CA MET A 245 3.05 -19.31 -13.16
C MET A 245 1.88 -18.74 -13.96
N SER A 246 1.94 -18.89 -15.27
CA SER A 246 0.85 -18.55 -16.18
C SER A 246 0.14 -19.83 -16.61
N LEU A 247 -1.18 -19.83 -16.50
CA LEU A 247 -2.08 -20.91 -16.92
C LEU A 247 -3.01 -20.40 -18.02
N ASN A 248 -3.51 -21.28 -18.88
CA ASN A 248 -4.62 -20.96 -19.77
C ASN A 248 -5.97 -21.02 -19.03
N ASN A 249 -7.07 -20.79 -19.75
CA ASN A 249 -8.42 -20.82 -19.18
C ASN A 249 -8.82 -22.22 -18.68
N GLU A 250 -8.26 -23.27 -19.28
CA GLU A 250 -8.45 -24.67 -18.94
C GLU A 250 -7.63 -25.09 -17.70
N GLY A 251 -6.74 -24.22 -17.20
CA GLY A 251 -5.87 -24.47 -16.07
C GLY A 251 -4.59 -25.26 -16.42
N GLU A 252 -4.25 -25.35 -17.70
CA GLU A 252 -3.02 -25.94 -18.20
C GLU A 252 -1.86 -24.94 -18.13
N LEU A 253 -0.67 -25.46 -17.86
CA LEU A 253 0.55 -24.65 -17.72
C LEU A 253 0.99 -24.06 -19.06
N LEU A 254 1.06 -22.73 -19.14
CA LEU A 254 1.63 -22.01 -20.28
C LEU A 254 3.11 -21.71 -20.10
N ALA A 255 3.47 -21.16 -18.94
CA ALA A 255 4.84 -20.78 -18.60
C ALA A 255 5.00 -20.64 -17.10
N TRP A 256 6.23 -20.71 -16.62
CA TRP A 256 6.56 -20.33 -15.25
C TRP A 256 7.98 -19.80 -15.16
N ASN A 257 8.19 -18.96 -14.16
CA ASN A 257 9.48 -18.46 -13.74
C ASN A 257 9.57 -18.55 -12.21
N ALA A 258 10.77 -18.75 -11.69
CA ALA A 258 10.98 -18.97 -10.27
C ALA A 258 12.39 -18.59 -9.85
N THR A 259 12.62 -18.58 -8.54
CA THR A 259 13.94 -18.40 -7.94
C THR A 259 14.22 -19.54 -6.98
N LEU A 260 15.42 -20.13 -7.05
CA LEU A 260 15.84 -21.18 -6.11
C LEU A 260 15.89 -20.66 -4.67
N ALA A 261 15.28 -21.40 -3.75
CA ALA A 261 15.42 -21.18 -2.31
C ALA A 261 16.77 -21.69 -1.78
N ARG A 262 17.29 -22.76 -2.37
CA ARG A 262 18.53 -23.43 -1.95
C ARG A 262 19.41 -23.76 -3.15
N PRO A 263 20.72 -23.95 -2.95
CA PRO A 263 21.60 -24.42 -4.00
C PRO A 263 21.10 -25.74 -4.60
N LEU A 264 21.22 -25.87 -5.91
CA LEU A 264 20.80 -27.04 -6.68
C LEU A 264 22.00 -27.58 -7.46
N ILE A 265 22.20 -28.89 -7.40
CA ILE A 265 23.12 -29.58 -8.30
C ILE A 265 22.27 -30.26 -9.37
N LEU A 266 22.52 -29.92 -10.63
CA LEU A 266 21.81 -30.47 -11.79
C LEU A 266 22.83 -30.83 -12.87
N GLY A 267 23.02 -32.13 -13.09
CA GLY A 267 24.09 -32.65 -13.94
C GLY A 267 25.47 -32.27 -13.38
N GLU A 268 26.31 -31.67 -14.22
CA GLU A 268 27.65 -31.21 -13.83
C GLU A 268 27.68 -29.77 -13.28
N TRP A 269 26.52 -29.12 -13.15
CA TRP A 269 26.42 -27.73 -12.72
C TRP A 269 25.84 -27.58 -11.33
N GLN A 270 26.49 -26.74 -10.52
CA GLN A 270 26.00 -26.28 -9.24
C GLN A 270 25.46 -24.86 -9.39
N HIS A 271 24.18 -24.69 -9.11
CA HIS A 271 23.49 -23.41 -9.07
C HIS A 271 23.35 -22.95 -7.63
N ALA A 272 23.66 -21.69 -7.36
CA ALA A 272 23.46 -21.11 -6.04
C ALA A 272 21.97 -20.86 -5.75
N ALA A 273 21.63 -20.64 -4.48
CA ALA A 273 20.34 -20.06 -4.12
C ALA A 273 20.17 -18.71 -4.84
N GLY A 274 18.93 -18.24 -5.01
CA GLY A 274 18.72 -16.98 -5.73
C GLY A 274 18.89 -17.05 -7.26
N THR A 275 19.39 -18.16 -7.82
CA THR A 275 19.42 -18.40 -9.27
C THR A 275 17.99 -18.44 -9.79
N ARG A 276 17.71 -17.65 -10.84
CA ARG A 276 16.40 -17.66 -11.50
C ARG A 276 16.32 -18.84 -12.45
N ILE A 277 15.17 -19.49 -12.45
CA ILE A 277 14.86 -20.60 -13.34
C ILE A 277 13.58 -20.24 -14.08
N ARG A 278 13.54 -20.48 -15.39
CA ARG A 278 12.29 -20.45 -16.15
C ARG A 278 12.18 -21.64 -17.07
N GLN A 279 10.95 -21.99 -17.41
CA GLN A 279 10.70 -22.91 -18.51
C GLN A 279 11.09 -22.24 -19.83
N ASP A 280 11.92 -22.93 -20.62
CA ASP A 280 12.29 -22.48 -21.97
C ASP A 280 11.51 -23.27 -23.03
N GLN A 281 11.63 -24.60 -22.98
CA GLN A 281 10.89 -25.54 -23.81
C GLN A 281 10.43 -26.73 -22.95
N PRO A 282 9.48 -27.57 -23.41
CA PRO A 282 9.17 -28.81 -22.74
C PRO A 282 10.43 -29.64 -22.47
N GLY A 283 10.69 -29.95 -21.20
CA GLY A 283 11.88 -30.70 -20.76
C GLY A 283 13.20 -29.90 -20.75
N GLN A 284 13.15 -28.56 -20.86
CA GLN A 284 14.34 -27.70 -20.80
C GLN A 284 14.11 -26.51 -19.85
N TRP A 285 15.09 -26.27 -18.98
CA TRP A 285 15.11 -25.12 -18.08
C TRP A 285 16.24 -24.17 -18.44
N LEU A 286 15.98 -22.88 -18.24
CA LEU A 286 16.97 -21.84 -18.39
C LEU A 286 17.30 -21.25 -17.02
N PHE A 287 18.57 -21.38 -16.64
CA PHE A 287 19.14 -20.88 -15.39
C PHE A 287 19.82 -19.54 -15.64
N THR A 288 19.43 -18.51 -14.89
CA THR A 288 20.06 -17.19 -14.90
C THR A 288 20.67 -16.93 -13.51
N PRO A 289 21.99 -17.11 -13.36
CA PRO A 289 22.69 -16.90 -12.10
C PRO A 289 22.69 -15.43 -11.68
N GLN A 290 22.95 -15.16 -10.41
CA GLN A 290 23.15 -13.80 -9.92
C GLN A 290 24.60 -13.36 -10.13
N LEU A 291 24.84 -12.04 -10.17
CA LEU A 291 26.18 -11.49 -10.37
C LEU A 291 27.17 -11.96 -9.28
N LYS A 292 26.74 -11.95 -8.02
CA LYS A 292 27.57 -12.34 -6.86
C LYS A 292 27.60 -13.85 -6.62
N GLU A 293 26.67 -14.60 -7.22
CA GLU A 293 26.48 -16.04 -6.99
C GLU A 293 26.39 -16.79 -8.33
N PRO A 294 27.52 -16.98 -9.03
CA PRO A 294 27.55 -17.64 -10.32
C PRO A 294 27.28 -19.15 -10.21
N SER A 295 26.79 -19.73 -11.29
CA SER A 295 26.74 -21.19 -11.43
C SER A 295 28.13 -21.73 -11.74
N ARG A 296 28.46 -22.90 -11.18
CA ARG A 296 29.81 -23.49 -11.23
C ARG A 296 29.76 -24.89 -11.82
N HIS A 297 30.65 -25.17 -12.76
CA HIS A 297 30.83 -26.49 -13.32
C HIS A 297 31.73 -27.35 -12.41
N ALA A 298 31.29 -28.55 -12.05
CA ALA A 298 31.97 -29.42 -11.09
C ALA A 298 33.34 -29.92 -11.58
N GLY A 299 33.46 -30.27 -12.86
CA GLY A 299 34.69 -30.82 -13.43
C GLY A 299 35.84 -29.83 -13.66
N ASN A 300 35.56 -28.67 -14.27
CA ASN A 300 36.59 -27.70 -14.70
C ASN A 300 36.55 -26.36 -13.94
N GLY A 301 35.60 -26.18 -13.02
CA GLY A 301 35.46 -24.94 -12.25
C GLY A 301 34.97 -23.73 -13.05
N ARG A 302 34.55 -23.89 -14.31
CA ARG A 302 33.99 -22.80 -15.12
C ARG A 302 32.82 -22.16 -14.39
N GLN A 303 32.79 -20.83 -14.40
CA GLN A 303 31.72 -20.05 -13.79
C GLN A 303 30.89 -19.35 -14.85
N VAL A 304 29.59 -19.29 -14.63
CA VAL A 304 28.62 -18.57 -15.45
C VAL A 304 27.89 -17.59 -14.54
N GLY A 305 28.05 -16.29 -14.82
CA GLY A 305 27.43 -15.20 -14.06
C GLY A 305 26.12 -14.71 -14.68
N ASN A 306 25.62 -13.56 -14.23
CA ASN A 306 24.38 -12.95 -14.72
C ASN A 306 24.40 -12.47 -16.18
N ALA A 307 25.57 -12.33 -16.81
CA ALA A 307 25.70 -11.96 -18.22
C ALA A 307 25.36 -13.12 -19.18
N GLU A 308 25.24 -14.34 -18.65
CA GLU A 308 25.00 -15.56 -19.40
C GLU A 308 23.86 -16.35 -18.75
N GLN A 309 23.28 -17.27 -19.52
CA GLN A 309 22.22 -18.17 -19.05
C GLN A 309 22.55 -19.59 -19.50
N LEU A 310 22.35 -20.56 -18.60
CA LEU A 310 22.56 -21.98 -18.91
C LEU A 310 21.24 -22.61 -19.29
N ARG A 311 21.19 -23.22 -20.46
CA ARG A 311 20.06 -24.06 -20.88
C ARG A 311 20.40 -25.51 -20.58
N GLN A 312 19.58 -26.15 -19.76
CA GLN A 312 19.80 -27.53 -19.35
C GLN A 312 18.55 -28.38 -19.54
N ARG A 313 18.76 -29.64 -19.93
CA ARG A 313 17.69 -30.65 -20.00
C ARG A 313 17.27 -31.04 -18.59
N THR A 314 15.97 -31.12 -18.34
CA THR A 314 15.43 -31.34 -16.99
C THR A 314 15.66 -32.74 -16.46
N ALA A 315 15.73 -33.75 -17.33
CA ALA A 315 15.79 -35.15 -16.94
C ALA A 315 17.13 -35.55 -16.30
N ASP A 316 18.23 -34.97 -16.74
CA ASP A 316 19.59 -35.36 -16.36
C ASP A 316 20.53 -34.17 -16.13
N GLY A 317 20.07 -32.95 -16.38
CA GLY A 317 20.88 -31.74 -16.23
C GLY A 317 21.92 -31.54 -17.31
N TYR A 318 21.84 -32.26 -18.43
CA TYR A 318 22.77 -32.08 -19.54
C TYR A 318 22.72 -30.65 -20.06
N LEU A 319 23.89 -30.01 -20.16
CA LEU A 319 24.03 -28.66 -20.70
C LEU A 319 23.77 -28.67 -22.20
N LEU A 320 22.72 -27.99 -22.63
CA LEU A 320 22.34 -27.86 -24.03
C LEU A 320 23.03 -26.66 -24.68
N ASP A 321 23.06 -25.52 -23.98
CA ASP A 321 23.66 -24.29 -24.50
C ASP A 321 24.00 -23.29 -23.37
N ILE A 322 24.93 -22.38 -23.65
CA ILE A 322 25.18 -21.17 -22.84
C ILE A 322 24.96 -19.96 -23.74
N GLN A 323 23.94 -19.18 -23.42
CA GLN A 323 23.52 -18.02 -24.22
C GLN A 323 23.74 -16.71 -23.45
N THR A 324 23.93 -15.62 -24.18
CA THR A 324 24.01 -14.27 -23.58
C THR A 324 22.68 -13.91 -22.92
N ASN A 325 22.72 -13.42 -21.69
CA ASN A 325 21.54 -12.85 -21.05
C ASN A 325 21.25 -11.49 -21.71
N PRO A 326 20.09 -11.28 -22.36
CA PRO A 326 19.78 -9.99 -22.96
C PRO A 326 19.66 -8.87 -21.92
N TRP A 327 19.38 -9.19 -20.66
CA TRP A 327 19.11 -8.24 -19.59
C TRP A 327 20.04 -8.46 -18.38
N PRO A 328 21.35 -8.16 -18.51
CA PRO A 328 22.34 -8.43 -17.45
C PRO A 328 22.22 -7.49 -16.24
N ASP A 329 21.75 -6.25 -16.45
CA ASP A 329 21.86 -5.16 -15.46
C ASP A 329 20.57 -4.82 -14.70
N THR A 330 19.43 -5.39 -15.08
CA THR A 330 18.13 -4.85 -14.63
C THR A 330 17.64 -5.32 -13.27
N PHE A 331 18.31 -6.24 -12.57
CA PHE A 331 17.70 -6.85 -11.39
C PHE A 331 18.69 -7.26 -10.31
N ILE A 332 19.17 -6.27 -9.57
CA ILE A 332 19.59 -6.44 -8.17
C ILE A 332 18.32 -6.19 -7.34
N TRP A 333 17.65 -7.24 -6.90
CA TRP A 333 16.67 -7.13 -5.81
C TRP A 333 17.43 -7.45 -4.53
N ASP A 334 17.66 -6.44 -3.70
CA ASP A 334 18.10 -6.62 -2.31
C ASP A 334 16.92 -7.11 -1.44
#